data_AF-A0A960UAD5-F1
#
_entry.id   AF-A0A960UAD5-F1
#
_cell.length_a   1.000
_cell.length_b   1.000
_cell.length_c   1.000
_cell.angle_alpha   90.00
_cell.angle_beta   90.00
_cell.angle_gamma   90.00
#
_symmetry.space_group_name_H-M   'P 1'
#
loop_
_entity.id
_entity.type
_entity.pdbx_description
1 polymer ?
#
loop_
_entity_poly.entity_id
_entity_poly.type
_entity_poly.pdbx_seq_one_letter_code
_entity_poly.pdbx_strand_id
1 'polypeptide(L)'
;MKEVFVRFVLYGLTGWCVELVYTAIIDSYHKKDWNLTGKTYLWMFFVYGSAVFLFEPVHELILNFPIILRFIIWSLGITGIEFISGFLIKKVSGSCPWDYSYSRFAINEYIRWDYFPIWAVFGLILEKLHVFYVRLSPVLVELIFT
;
A
#
# COMPACT_ATOMS: atom_id res chain seq x y z
N MET A 1 9.05 -13.29 15.78
CA MET A 1 7.77 -12.59 16.07
C MET A 1 7.96 -11.09 16.29
N LYS A 2 8.88 -10.64 17.15
CA LYS A 2 9.12 -9.20 17.39
C LYS A 2 9.47 -8.41 16.12
N GLU A 3 10.36 -8.94 15.27
CA GLU A 3 10.73 -8.27 14.01
C GLU A 3 9.56 -8.15 13.03
N VAL A 4 8.75 -9.20 12.87
CA VAL A 4 7.55 -9.19 12.02
C VAL A 4 6.57 -8.13 12.51
N PHE A 5 6.39 -8.00 13.83
CA PHE A 5 5.56 -6.94 14.41
C PHE A 5 6.12 -5.55 14.13
N VAL A 6 7.43 -5.35 14.28
CA VAL A 6 8.08 -4.07 13.93
C VAL A 6 7.87 -3.74 12.46
N ARG A 7 8.05 -4.70 11.55
CA ARG A 7 7.84 -4.50 10.11
C ARG A 7 6.37 -4.21 9.78
N PHE A 8 5.43 -4.90 10.42
CA PHE A 8 3.99 -4.59 10.31
C PHE A 8 3.73 -3.11 10.62
N VAL A 9 4.29 -2.59 11.72
CA VAL A 9 4.16 -1.18 12.08
C VAL A 9 4.85 -0.27 11.07
N LEU A 10 6.07 -0.61 10.61
CA LEU A 10 6.80 0.18 9.61
C LEU A 10 6.02 0.31 8.29
N TYR A 11 5.49 -0.81 7.78
CA TYR A 11 4.64 -0.80 6.58
C TYR A 11 3.36 0.01 6.80
N GLY A 12 2.68 -0.19 7.94
CA GLY A 12 1.47 0.54 8.29
C GLY A 12 1.68 2.06 8.30
N LEU A 13 2.71 2.52 9.02
CA LEU A 13 3.05 3.94 9.11
C LEU A 13 3.49 4.51 7.78
N THR A 14 4.31 3.78 7.02
CA THR A 14 4.83 4.28 5.74
C THR A 14 3.72 4.37 4.71
N GLY A 15 2.82 3.39 4.64
CA GLY A 15 1.64 3.46 3.79
C GLY A 15 0.75 4.65 4.13
N TRP A 16 0.49 4.90 5.42
CA TRP A 16 -0.22 6.10 5.85
C TRP A 16 0.47 7.40 5.44
N CYS A 17 1.78 7.52 5.64
CA CYS A 17 2.52 8.70 5.20
C CYS A 17 2.40 8.92 3.69
N VAL A 18 2.55 7.84 2.90
CA VAL A 18 2.40 7.90 1.43
C VAL A 18 0.99 8.32 1.03
N GLU A 19 -0.05 7.75 1.65
CA GLU A 19 -1.44 8.08 1.35
C GLU A 19 -1.81 9.50 1.76
N LEU A 20 -1.34 9.97 2.92
CA LEU A 20 -1.53 11.35 3.37
C LEU A 20 -0.88 12.33 2.39
N VAL A 21 0.35 12.07 1.95
CA VAL A 21 1.04 12.91 0.95
C VAL A 21 0.31 12.85 -0.39
N TYR A 22 -0.11 11.66 -0.83
CA TYR A 22 -0.83 11.49 -2.09
C TYR A 22 -2.16 12.26 -2.09
N THR A 23 -3.00 12.05 -1.09
CA THR A 23 -4.30 12.73 -0.97
C THR A 23 -4.12 14.24 -0.81
N ALA A 24 -3.12 14.70 -0.04
CA ALA A 24 -2.80 16.11 0.08
C ALA A 24 -2.48 16.75 -1.29
N ILE A 25 -1.62 16.11 -2.09
CA ILE A 25 -1.21 16.64 -3.40
C ILE A 25 -2.39 16.64 -4.37
N ILE A 26 -3.13 15.53 -4.47
CA ILE A 26 -4.23 15.38 -5.42
C ILE A 26 -5.38 16.33 -5.09
N ASP A 27 -5.81 16.40 -3.83
CA ASP A 27 -6.89 17.30 -3.42
C ASP A 27 -6.51 18.77 -3.60
N SER A 28 -5.26 19.13 -3.27
CA SER A 28 -4.75 20.49 -3.43
C SER A 28 -4.72 20.90 -4.91
N TYR A 29 -4.28 19.99 -5.78
CA TYR A 29 -4.27 20.21 -7.22
C TYR A 29 -5.68 20.42 -7.78
N HIS A 30 -6.65 19.59 -7.38
CA HIS A 30 -8.03 19.69 -7.87
C HIS A 30 -8.80 20.89 -7.31
N LYS A 31 -8.62 21.21 -6.02
CA LYS A 31 -9.34 22.30 -5.34
C LYS A 31 -8.62 23.66 -5.48
N LYS A 32 -7.39 23.66 -6.03
CA LYS A 32 -6.46 24.81 -6.05
C LYS A 32 -6.22 25.41 -4.66
N ASP A 33 -6.31 24.57 -3.62
CA ASP A 33 -6.06 24.94 -2.23
C ASP A 33 -4.68 24.43 -1.83
N TRP A 34 -3.78 25.32 -1.41
CA TRP A 34 -2.40 24.98 -1.04
C TRP A 34 -2.21 24.67 0.45
N ASN A 35 -3.31 24.51 1.20
CA ASN A 35 -3.26 24.04 2.58
C ASN A 35 -2.73 22.59 2.71
N LEU A 36 -2.63 21.82 1.61
CA LEU A 36 -2.00 20.49 1.55
C LEU A 36 -2.52 19.53 2.62
N THR A 37 -3.84 19.56 2.87
CA THR A 37 -4.47 18.69 3.86
C THR A 37 -4.69 17.29 3.28
N GLY A 38 -3.94 16.32 3.79
CA GLY A 38 -4.10 14.90 3.47
C GLY A 38 -5.12 14.22 4.38
N LYS A 39 -5.76 13.16 3.89
CA LYS A 39 -6.70 12.33 4.65
C LYS A 39 -6.42 10.86 4.37
N THR A 40 -6.54 10.03 5.39
CA THR A 40 -6.47 8.56 5.29
C THR A 40 -7.48 7.96 6.25
N TYR A 41 -7.97 6.77 5.94
CA TYR A 41 -8.81 6.00 6.85
C TYR A 41 -7.95 5.23 7.85
N LEU A 42 -8.43 5.10 9.07
CA LEU A 42 -7.71 4.36 10.11
C LEU A 42 -7.48 2.88 9.71
N TRP A 43 -8.42 2.29 8.98
CA TRP A 43 -8.32 0.93 8.45
C TRP A 43 -7.12 0.71 7.52
N MET A 44 -6.63 1.77 6.87
CA MET A 44 -5.49 1.68 5.94
C MET A 44 -4.21 1.22 6.61
N PHE A 45 -4.05 1.51 7.90
CA PHE A 45 -2.91 1.01 8.66
C PHE A 45 -2.82 -0.51 8.63
N PHE A 46 -3.94 -1.18 8.83
CA PHE A 46 -3.99 -2.63 8.88
C PHE A 46 -3.80 -3.23 7.49
N VAL A 47 -4.35 -2.59 6.45
CA VAL A 47 -4.12 -2.99 5.05
C VAL A 47 -2.64 -2.89 4.71
N TYR A 48 -2.02 -1.73 4.94
CA TYR A 48 -0.61 -1.52 4.65
C TYR A 48 0.30 -2.37 5.52
N GLY A 49 0.05 -2.45 6.83
CA GLY A 49 0.81 -3.29 7.74
C GLY A 49 0.76 -4.77 7.37
N SER A 50 -0.38 -5.25 6.87
CA SER A 50 -0.53 -6.64 6.41
C SER A 50 0.35 -7.01 5.22
N ALA A 51 0.98 -6.02 4.55
CA ALA A 51 1.98 -6.27 3.52
C ALA A 51 3.10 -7.20 4.02
N VAL A 52 3.43 -7.18 5.31
CA VAL A 52 4.43 -8.10 5.90
C VAL A 52 4.08 -9.58 5.63
N PHE A 53 2.79 -9.94 5.58
CA PHE A 53 2.33 -11.33 5.40
C PHE A 53 2.10 -11.71 3.94
N LEU A 54 1.82 -10.73 3.08
CA LEU A 54 1.42 -10.96 1.69
C LEU A 54 2.52 -10.57 0.71
N PHE A 55 3.14 -9.39 0.91
CA PHE A 55 4.16 -8.85 0.04
C PHE A 55 5.53 -9.52 0.26
N GLU A 56 5.98 -9.68 1.51
CA GLU A 56 7.33 -10.23 1.78
C GLU A 56 7.52 -11.63 1.16
N PRO A 57 6.62 -12.61 1.37
CA PRO A 57 6.81 -13.95 0.81
C PRO A 57 6.77 -13.94 -0.71
N VAL A 58 5.88 -13.14 -1.31
CA VAL A 58 5.79 -13.00 -2.76
C VAL A 58 7.07 -12.39 -3.33
N HIS A 59 7.62 -11.35 -2.67
CA HIS A 59 8.86 -10.73 -3.10
C HIS A 59 10.00 -11.74 -3.12
N GLU A 60 10.17 -12.53 -2.05
CA GLU A 60 11.22 -13.54 -1.96
C GLU A 60 11.12 -14.59 -3.07
N LEU A 61 9.90 -15.02 -3.42
CA LEU A 61 9.67 -16.00 -4.49
C LEU A 61 10.03 -15.46 -5.89
N ILE A 62 9.88 -14.16 -6.12
CA ILE A 62 10.04 -13.55 -7.45
C ILE A 62 11.34 -12.75 -7.61
N LEU A 63 12.24 -12.78 -6.62
CA LEU A 63 13.52 -12.03 -6.61
C LEU A 63 14.32 -12.17 -7.91
N ASN A 64 14.35 -13.39 -8.46
CA ASN A 64 15.15 -13.74 -9.65
C ASN A 64 14.35 -13.62 -10.97
N PHE A 65 13.10 -13.19 -10.92
CA PHE A 65 12.27 -13.08 -12.12
C PHE A 65 12.65 -11.85 -12.93
N PRO A 66 12.44 -11.87 -14.26
CA PRO A 66 12.65 -10.69 -15.08
C PRO A 66 11.73 -9.56 -14.62
N ILE A 67 12.22 -8.31 -14.73
CA ILE A 67 11.51 -7.12 -14.26
C ILE A 67 10.08 -6.99 -14.82
N ILE A 68 9.86 -7.42 -16.07
CA ILE A 68 8.54 -7.39 -16.71
C ILE A 68 7.55 -8.31 -15.98
N LEU A 69 7.99 -9.50 -15.57
CA LEU A 69 7.13 -10.43 -14.86
C LEU A 69 6.82 -9.90 -13.45
N ARG A 70 7.80 -9.30 -12.78
CA ARG A 70 7.60 -8.63 -11.48
C ARG A 70 6.60 -7.47 -11.60
N PHE A 71 6.69 -6.70 -12.69
CA PHE A 71 5.74 -5.62 -13.01
C PHE A 71 4.31 -6.16 -13.05
N ILE A 72 4.08 -7.23 -13.81
CA ILE A 72 2.75 -7.87 -13.95
C ILE A 72 2.27 -8.40 -12.60
N ILE A 73 3.13 -9.11 -11.86
CA ILE A 73 2.79 -9.69 -10.56
C ILE A 73 2.40 -8.59 -9.56
N TRP A 74 3.16 -7.49 -9.50
CA TRP A 74 2.84 -6.40 -8.59
C TRP A 74 1.60 -5.63 -8.97
N SER A 75 1.39 -5.32 -10.26
CA SER A 75 0.14 -4.71 -10.72
C SER A 75 -1.06 -5.55 -10.29
N LEU A 76 -1.05 -6.85 -10.58
CA LEU A 76 -2.17 -7.73 -10.28
C LEU A 76 -2.35 -7.96 -8.78
N GLY A 77 -1.25 -8.19 -8.06
CA GLY A 77 -1.27 -8.42 -6.62
C GLY A 77 -1.80 -7.22 -5.85
N ILE A 78 -1.26 -6.02 -6.09
CA ILE A 78 -1.68 -4.81 -5.38
C ILE A 78 -3.12 -4.45 -5.75
N THR A 79 -3.49 -4.53 -7.03
CA THR A 79 -4.88 -4.29 -7.46
C THR A 79 -5.84 -5.31 -6.83
N GLY A 80 -5.43 -6.57 -6.69
CA GLY A 80 -6.23 -7.61 -6.03
C GLY A 80 -6.44 -7.30 -4.54
N ILE A 81 -5.40 -6.85 -3.84
CA ILE A 81 -5.49 -6.42 -2.43
C ILE A 81 -6.34 -5.17 -2.28
N GLU A 82 -6.22 -4.21 -3.20
CA GLU A 82 -7.10 -3.04 -3.28
C GLU A 82 -8.56 -3.50 -3.42
N PHE A 83 -8.87 -4.37 -4.38
CA PHE A 83 -10.24 -4.88 -4.53
C PHE A 83 -10.79 -5.54 -3.26
N ILE A 84 -10.04 -6.50 -2.70
CA ILE A 84 -10.47 -7.29 -1.54
C ILE A 84 -10.62 -6.39 -0.31
N SER A 85 -9.66 -5.51 -0.07
CA SER A 85 -9.69 -4.62 1.10
C SER A 85 -10.83 -3.62 1.00
N GLY A 86 -11.03 -3.01 -0.17
CA GLY A 86 -12.15 -2.10 -0.42
C GLY A 86 -13.49 -2.78 -0.19
N PHE A 87 -13.66 -4.00 -0.72
CA PHE A 87 -14.88 -4.80 -0.52
C PHE A 87 -15.12 -5.14 0.95
N LEU A 88 -14.10 -5.64 1.66
CA LEU A 88 -14.22 -6.02 3.07
C LEU A 88 -14.50 -4.80 3.96
N ILE A 89 -13.80 -3.69 3.75
CA ILE A 89 -14.02 -2.47 4.52
C ILE A 89 -15.44 -1.95 4.26
N LYS A 90 -15.88 -1.86 3.01
CA LYS A 90 -17.25 -1.43 2.69
C LYS A 90 -18.30 -2.31 3.36
N LYS A 91 -18.08 -3.62 3.42
CA LYS A 91 -18.99 -4.56 4.10
C LYS A 91 -19.09 -4.31 5.60
N VAL A 92 -18.04 -3.79 6.24
CA VAL A 92 -17.99 -3.56 7.70
C VAL A 92 -18.36 -2.12 8.07
N SER A 93 -17.84 -1.11 7.37
CA SER A 93 -18.04 0.31 7.68
C SER A 93 -19.22 0.94 6.92
N GLY A 94 -19.71 0.28 5.87
CA GLY A 94 -20.71 0.82 4.94
C GLY A 94 -20.13 1.68 3.80
N SER A 95 -18.83 1.98 3.81
CA SER A 95 -18.18 2.81 2.79
C SER A 95 -16.82 2.28 2.35
N CYS A 96 -16.49 2.44 1.07
CA CYS A 96 -15.15 2.13 0.56
C CYS A 96 -14.22 3.33 0.83
N PRO A 97 -13.01 3.13 1.38
CA PRO A 97 -12.10 4.24 1.67
C PRO A 97 -11.68 5.02 0.42
N TRP A 98 -11.56 4.33 -0.71
CA TRP A 98 -11.38 4.90 -2.04
C TRP A 98 -12.60 4.54 -2.89
N ASP A 99 -13.41 5.52 -3.24
CA ASP A 99 -14.56 5.32 -4.12
C ASP A 99 -14.22 5.82 -5.51
N TYR A 100 -13.91 4.90 -6.42
CA TYR A 100 -13.59 5.24 -7.80
C TYR A 100 -14.80 5.26 -8.74
N SER A 101 -16.03 5.20 -8.23
CA SER A 101 -17.26 5.15 -9.06
C SER A 101 -17.39 6.29 -10.08
N TYR A 102 -16.72 7.42 -9.83
CA TYR A 102 -16.67 8.57 -10.72
C TYR A 102 -15.78 8.38 -11.97
N SER A 103 -14.89 7.38 -11.99
CA SER A 103 -13.92 7.17 -13.06
C SER A 103 -14.45 6.24 -14.15
N ARG A 104 -14.25 6.61 -15.43
CA ARG A 104 -14.57 5.76 -16.59
C ARG A 104 -13.78 4.45 -16.63
N PHE A 105 -12.68 4.39 -15.90
CA PHE A 105 -11.76 3.25 -15.85
C PHE A 105 -11.97 2.40 -14.59
N ALA A 106 -13.01 2.70 -13.80
CA ALA A 106 -13.30 1.98 -12.60
C ALA A 106 -13.93 0.61 -12.91
N ILE A 107 -13.57 -0.39 -12.12
CA ILE A 107 -14.28 -1.66 -12.04
C ILE A 107 -15.00 -1.65 -10.69
N ASN A 108 -16.31 -1.41 -10.73
CA ASN A 108 -17.11 -1.01 -9.56
C ASN A 108 -16.53 0.25 -8.89
N GLU A 109 -16.65 0.37 -7.57
CA GLU A 109 -16.04 1.45 -6.78
C GLU A 109 -14.61 1.14 -6.32
N TYR A 110 -14.13 -0.11 -6.48
CA TYR A 110 -12.98 -0.61 -5.74
C TYR A 110 -11.64 -0.45 -6.43
N ILE A 111 -11.56 -0.58 -7.75
CA ILE A 111 -10.28 -0.55 -8.47
C ILE A 111 -10.38 0.24 -9.77
N ARG A 112 -9.23 0.70 -10.24
CA ARG A 112 -9.06 1.42 -11.50
C ARG A 112 -8.04 0.70 -12.37
N TRP A 113 -8.44 0.28 -13.56
CA TRP A 113 -7.51 -0.47 -14.41
C TRP A 113 -6.38 0.41 -14.96
N ASP A 114 -6.58 1.73 -15.04
CA ASP A 114 -5.54 2.68 -15.44
C ASP A 114 -4.46 2.86 -14.35
N TYR A 115 -4.68 2.36 -13.12
CA TYR A 115 -3.67 2.39 -12.05
C TYR A 115 -2.70 1.21 -12.11
N PHE A 116 -2.91 0.23 -12.99
CA PHE A 116 -2.02 -0.93 -13.10
C PHE A 116 -0.54 -0.56 -13.24
N PRO A 117 -0.15 0.39 -14.14
CA PRO A 117 1.26 0.78 -14.26
C PRO A 117 1.80 1.47 -13.00
N ILE A 118 0.95 2.26 -12.33
CA ILE A 118 1.31 2.94 -11.08
C ILE A 118 1.59 1.89 -10.00
N TRP A 119 0.71 0.89 -9.87
CA TRP A 119 0.86 -0.18 -8.90
C TRP A 119 2.08 -1.06 -9.15
N ALA A 120 2.44 -1.32 -10.39
CA ALA A 120 3.69 -2.02 -10.67
C ALA A 120 4.93 -1.24 -10.27
N VAL A 121 5.01 0.05 -10.62
CA VAL A 121 6.12 0.91 -10.22
C VAL A 121 6.20 1.01 -8.70
N PHE A 122 5.05 1.18 -8.04
CA PHE A 122 4.96 1.18 -6.59
C PHE A 122 5.44 -0.14 -5.98
N GLY A 123 5.04 -1.28 -6.56
CA GLY A 123 5.54 -2.60 -6.15
C GLY A 123 7.06 -2.71 -6.21
N LEU A 124 7.69 -2.25 -7.31
CA LEU A 124 9.15 -2.24 -7.42
C LEU A 124 9.84 -1.31 -6.39
N ILE A 125 9.17 -0.22 -5.99
CA ILE A 125 9.65 0.64 -4.90
C ILE A 125 9.52 -0.10 -3.56
N LEU A 126 8.40 -0.78 -3.33
CA LEU A 126 8.17 -1.58 -2.12
C LEU A 126 9.19 -2.71 -1.96
N GLU A 127 9.71 -3.27 -3.04
CA GLU A 127 10.78 -4.29 -2.97
C GLU A 127 12.05 -3.72 -2.32
N LYS A 128 12.45 -2.50 -2.71
CA LYS A 128 13.59 -1.81 -2.10
C LYS A 128 13.32 -1.48 -0.63
N LEU A 129 12.09 -1.06 -0.35
CA LEU A 129 11.63 -0.74 1.00
C LEU A 129 11.62 -2.00 1.90
N HIS A 130 11.20 -3.14 1.36
CA HIS A 130 11.24 -4.44 2.04
C HIS A 130 12.69 -4.80 2.42
N VAL A 131 13.63 -4.74 1.48
CA VAL A 131 15.05 -5.02 1.78
C VAL A 131 15.57 -4.08 2.87
N PHE A 132 15.16 -2.82 2.85
CA PHE A 132 15.52 -1.86 3.90
C PHE A 132 14.92 -2.24 5.26
N TYR A 133 13.64 -2.62 5.32
CA TYR A 133 12.98 -3.02 6.57
C TYR A 133 13.52 -4.30 7.18
N VAL A 134 13.88 -5.29 6.35
CA VAL A 134 14.55 -6.50 6.83
C VAL A 134 15.85 -6.16 7.53
N ARG A 135 16.63 -5.21 7.00
CA ARG A 135 17.88 -4.75 7.64
C ARG A 135 17.66 -3.90 8.88
N LEU A 136 16.62 -3.06 8.88
CA LEU A 136 16.32 -2.14 9.99
C LEU A 136 15.67 -2.84 11.19
N SER A 137 14.84 -3.86 10.93
CA SER A 137 14.00 -4.47 11.97
C SER A 137 14.76 -5.08 13.15
N PRO A 138 15.92 -5.75 13.01
CA PRO A 138 16.68 -6.25 14.16
C PRO A 138 17.17 -5.13 15.08
N VAL A 139 17.67 -4.02 14.51
CA VAL A 139 18.17 -2.85 15.25
C VAL A 139 17.05 -2.21 16.06
N LEU A 140 15.87 -2.05 15.45
CA LEU A 140 14.71 -1.51 16.15
C LEU A 140 14.19 -2.45 17.23
N VAL A 141 14.21 -3.76 17.00
CA VAL A 141 13.81 -4.74 18.01
C VAL A 141 14.74 -4.67 19.22
N GLU A 142 16.05 -4.57 19.00
CA GLU A 142 17.01 -4.38 20.07
C GLU A 142 16.70 -3.09 20.83
N LEU A 143 16.56 -1.95 20.16
CA LEU A 143 16.30 -0.65 20.82
C LEU A 143 14.96 -0.57 21.59
N ILE A 144 13.91 -1.23 21.10
CA ILE A 144 12.55 -1.11 21.67
C ILE A 144 12.29 -2.16 22.76
N PHE A 145 12.92 -3.33 22.67
CA PHE A 145 12.62 -4.47 23.54
C PHE A 145 13.82 -4.97 24.36
N THR A 146 14.91 -4.21 24.43
CA THR A 146 15.91 -4.33 25.51
C THR A 146 15.43 -3.63 26.77
#